data_AF-A0A939FEU5-F1
#
_entry.id   AF-A0A939FEU5-F1
#
_cell.length_a   1.000
_cell.length_b   1.000
_cell.length_c   1.000
_cell.angle_alpha   90.00
_cell.angle_beta   90.00
_cell.angle_gamma   90.00
#
_symmetry.space_group_name_H-M   'P 1'
#
loop_
_entity.id
_entity.type
_entity.pdbx_description
1 polymer ?
#
loop_
_entity_poly.entity_id
_entity_poly.type
_entity_poly.pdbx_seq_one_letter_code
_entity_poly.pdbx_strand_id
1 'polypeptide(L)'
;VALRAIVQSLREGDARLTDLLALNVSDLDHASREANLTDQAKEPHRALPFSQEATALLREASDGHAGGPLFHAPTGQRHGRETVTHQMQATTGFTPHEIRAAGRKQRHPA
;
A
#
# COMPACT_ATOMS: atom_id res chain seq x y z
N VAL A 1 8.63 -8.34 -3.27
CA VAL A 1 7.54 -7.62 -3.97
C VAL A 1 6.74 -6.75 -3.01
N ALA A 2 6.16 -7.31 -1.94
CA ALA A 2 5.37 -6.59 -0.94
C ALA A 2 5.94 -5.22 -0.51
N LEU A 3 7.19 -5.17 -0.02
CA LEU A 3 7.80 -3.91 0.40
C LEU A 3 7.94 -2.89 -0.73
N ARG A 4 8.27 -3.33 -1.95
CA ARG A 4 8.35 -2.46 -3.15
C ARG A 4 6.98 -1.89 -3.49
N ALA A 5 5.93 -2.73 -3.45
CA ALA A 5 4.56 -2.29 -3.66
C ALA A 5 4.15 -1.23 -2.63
N ILE A 6 4.41 -1.46 -1.34
CA ILE A 6 4.11 -0.50 -0.28
C ILE A 6 4.84 0.82 -0.51
N VAL A 7 6.15 0.78 -0.81
CA VAL A 7 6.95 1.98 -1.06
C VAL A 7 6.40 2.76 -2.26
N GLN A 8 6.09 2.08 -3.37
CA GLN A 8 5.53 2.72 -4.56
C GLN A 8 4.16 3.34 -4.26
N SER A 9 3.28 2.61 -3.60
CA SER A 9 1.96 3.08 -3.20
C SER A 9 2.01 4.28 -2.25
N LEU A 10 2.98 4.34 -1.33
CA LEU A 10 3.20 5.51 -0.47
C LEU A 10 3.76 6.71 -1.26
N ARG A 11 4.65 6.43 -2.21
CA ARG A 11 5.29 7.47 -3.02
C ARG A 11 4.31 8.10 -4.00
N GLU A 12 3.42 7.33 -4.60
CA GLU A 12 2.53 7.81 -5.66
C GLU A 12 1.11 8.11 -5.18
N GLY A 13 0.63 7.38 -4.17
CA GLY A 13 -0.68 7.55 -3.61
C GLY A 13 -0.73 8.56 -2.47
N ASP A 14 -1.95 8.88 -2.04
CA ASP A 14 -2.21 9.58 -0.77
C ASP A 14 -2.61 8.60 0.35
N ALA A 15 -2.23 7.32 0.18
CA ALA A 15 -2.45 6.25 1.14
C ALA A 15 -1.49 6.36 2.34
N ARG A 16 -1.99 6.12 3.55
CA ARG A 16 -1.13 5.96 4.74
C ARG A 16 -0.62 4.53 4.78
N LEU A 17 0.46 4.28 5.52
CA LEU A 17 0.94 2.92 5.72
C LEU A 17 -0.16 2.04 6.35
N THR A 18 -0.93 2.58 7.31
CA THR A 18 -2.06 1.88 7.92
C THR A 18 -3.11 1.47 6.91
N ASP A 19 -3.41 2.35 5.95
CA ASP A 19 -4.41 2.11 4.91
C ASP A 19 -3.96 0.97 4.00
N LEU A 20 -2.70 1.04 3.54
CA LEU A 20 -2.10 -0.01 2.69
C LEU A 20 -2.02 -1.34 3.41
N LEU A 21 -1.63 -1.33 4.69
CA LEU A 21 -1.56 -2.55 5.48
C LEU A 21 -2.93 -3.11 5.81
N ALA A 22 -4.02 -2.34 5.73
CA ALA A 22 -5.39 -2.82 5.96
C ALA A 22 -6.03 -3.44 4.70
N LEU A 23 -5.47 -3.19 3.52
CA LEU A 23 -5.99 -3.72 2.26
C LEU A 23 -6.08 -5.25 2.28
N ASN A 24 -7.18 -5.75 1.73
CA ASN A 24 -7.36 -7.13 1.31
C ASN A 24 -7.21 -7.23 -0.21
N VAL A 25 -7.00 -8.45 -0.71
CA VAL A 25 -6.97 -8.70 -2.16
C VAL A 25 -8.27 -8.27 -2.84
N SER A 26 -9.42 -8.48 -2.17
CA SER A 26 -10.74 -8.08 -2.67
C SER A 26 -10.94 -6.58 -2.81
N ASP A 27 -10.08 -5.78 -2.17
CA ASP A 27 -10.19 -4.33 -2.18
C ASP A 27 -9.53 -3.73 -3.44
N LEU A 28 -8.76 -4.53 -4.19
CA LEU A 28 -8.09 -4.11 -5.42
C LEU A 28 -9.00 -4.27 -6.63
N ASP A 29 -9.28 -3.17 -7.31
CA ASP A 29 -9.83 -3.19 -8.65
C ASP A 29 -8.71 -2.93 -9.66
N HIS A 30 -8.21 -4.02 -10.24
CA HIS A 30 -7.15 -3.97 -11.24
C HIS A 30 -7.58 -3.31 -12.56
N ALA A 31 -8.87 -3.29 -12.88
CA ALA A 31 -9.37 -2.69 -14.11
C ALA A 31 -9.40 -1.16 -14.00
N SER A 32 -9.90 -0.63 -12.88
CA SER A 32 -9.91 0.81 -12.61
C SER A 32 -8.58 1.34 -12.08
N ARG A 33 -7.67 0.46 -11.61
CA ARG A 33 -6.40 0.79 -10.93
C ARG A 33 -6.63 1.52 -9.61
N GLU A 34 -7.69 1.14 -8.92
CA GLU A 34 -8.08 1.71 -7.63
C GLU A 34 -8.03 0.65 -6.53
N ALA A 35 -7.76 1.07 -5.29
CA ALA A 35 -8.13 0.27 -4.13
C ALA A 35 -9.22 0.95 -3.32
N ASN A 36 -10.20 0.16 -2.91
CA ASN A 36 -11.31 0.59 -2.09
C ASN A 36 -10.95 0.38 -0.61
N LEU A 37 -10.52 1.45 0.04
CA LEU A 37 -10.31 1.39 1.48
C LEU A 37 -11.66 1.28 2.20
N THR A 38 -11.83 0.20 2.94
CA THR A 38 -12.94 0.07 3.88
C THR A 38 -12.44 0.50 5.26
N ASP A 39 -12.75 1.73 5.65
CA ASP A 39 -12.54 2.14 7.04
C ASP A 39 -13.63 1.46 7.90
N GLN A 40 -13.23 0.53 8.77
CA GLN A 40 -14.16 -0.14 9.68
C GLN A 40 -14.83 0.83 10.67
N ALA A 41 -14.36 2.09 10.76
CA ALA A 41 -14.69 2.99 11.84
C ALA A 41 -15.47 4.27 11.46
N LYS A 42 -16.10 4.40 10.27
CA LYS A 42 -17.22 5.35 9.92
C LYS A 42 -17.07 6.21 8.66
N GLU A 43 -16.17 5.94 7.71
CA GLU A 43 -16.09 6.73 6.45
C GLU A 43 -16.53 5.97 5.20
N PRO A 44 -17.08 6.66 4.18
CA PRO A 44 -17.38 6.04 2.89
C PRO A 44 -16.11 5.49 2.25
N HIS A 45 -16.27 4.41 1.47
CA HIS A 45 -15.18 3.82 0.70
C HIS A 45 -14.36 4.89 -0.01
N ARG A 46 -13.08 5.01 0.39
CA ARG A 46 -12.16 5.93 -0.26
C ARG A 46 -11.42 5.17 -1.36
N ALA A 47 -11.71 5.52 -2.61
CA ALA A 47 -10.94 5.06 -3.75
C ALA A 47 -9.54 5.69 -3.71
N LEU A 48 -8.51 4.85 -3.70
CA LEU A 48 -7.12 5.26 -3.85
C LEU A 48 -6.66 4.95 -5.28
N PRO A 49 -6.45 5.96 -6.13
CA PRO A 49 -5.89 5.73 -7.46
C PRO A 49 -4.42 5.35 -7.34
N PHE A 50 -4.01 4.35 -8.11
CA PHE A 50 -2.61 3.93 -8.26
C PHE A 50 -2.15 4.12 -9.71
N SER A 51 -0.85 4.36 -9.89
CA SER A 51 -0.25 4.32 -11.22
C SER A 51 -0.26 2.88 -11.76
N GLN A 52 0.00 2.74 -13.06
CA GLN A 52 0.19 1.42 -13.67
C GLN A 52 1.32 0.61 -13.00
N GLU A 53 2.41 1.28 -12.59
CA GLU A 53 3.53 0.63 -11.92
C GLU A 53 3.13 0.12 -10.53
N ALA A 54 2.47 0.96 -9.73
CA ALA A 54 1.96 0.55 -8.42
C ALA A 54 0.94 -0.58 -8.54
N THR A 55 0.00 -0.52 -9.49
CA THR A 55 -0.96 -1.60 -9.72
C THR A 55 -0.29 -2.91 -10.10
N ALA A 56 0.75 -2.88 -10.94
CA ALA A 56 1.51 -4.09 -11.29
C ALA A 56 2.18 -4.71 -10.07
N LEU A 57 2.81 -3.89 -9.20
CA LEU A 57 3.43 -4.36 -7.97
C LEU A 57 2.42 -4.88 -6.94
N LEU A 58 1.24 -4.24 -6.84
CA LEU A 58 0.15 -4.71 -5.98
C LEU A 58 -0.41 -6.05 -6.48
N ARG A 59 -0.53 -6.22 -7.80
CA ARG A 59 -0.94 -7.48 -8.41
C ARG A 59 0.07 -8.60 -8.15
N GLU A 60 1.36 -8.31 -8.36
CA GLU A 60 2.44 -9.25 -8.05
C GLU A 60 2.49 -9.57 -6.54
N ALA A 61 2.13 -8.63 -5.67
CA ALA A 61 2.04 -8.86 -4.23
C ALA A 61 0.83 -9.74 -3.84
N SER A 62 -0.29 -9.66 -4.58
CA SER A 62 -1.44 -10.55 -4.41
C SER A 62 -1.29 -11.91 -5.06
N ASP A 63 -0.25 -12.10 -5.88
CA ASP A 63 -0.13 -13.30 -6.71
C ASP A 63 0.04 -14.54 -5.81
N GLY A 64 -0.77 -15.57 -6.08
CA GLY A 64 -0.78 -16.80 -5.31
C GLY A 64 -1.81 -16.88 -4.16
N HIS A 65 -2.67 -15.87 -3.93
CA HIS A 65 -3.79 -16.01 -2.99
C HIS A 65 -5.07 -15.26 -3.42
N ALA A 66 -6.22 -15.92 -3.29
CA ALA A 66 -7.52 -15.43 -3.78
C ALA A 66 -8.26 -14.49 -2.79
N GLY A 67 -7.69 -14.24 -1.60
CA GLY A 67 -8.35 -13.46 -0.56
C GLY A 67 -7.45 -13.17 0.64
N GLY A 68 -8.01 -12.48 1.64
CA GLY A 68 -7.30 -12.09 2.86
C GLY A 68 -6.43 -10.84 2.69
N PRO A 69 -5.55 -10.56 3.67
CA PRO A 69 -4.66 -9.39 3.64
C PRO A 69 -3.79 -9.37 2.39
N LEU A 70 -3.72 -8.22 1.72
CA LEU A 70 -2.85 -8.03 0.56
C LEU A 70 -1.37 -8.18 0.93
N PHE A 71 -1.00 -7.71 2.11
CA PHE A 71 0.34 -7.84 2.65
C PHE A 71 0.31 -8.72 3.90
N HIS A 72 0.79 -9.94 3.75
CA HIS A 72 0.82 -10.93 4.82
C HIS A 72 2.22 -11.51 5.04
N ALA A 73 2.51 -11.88 6.29
CA ALA A 73 3.65 -12.70 6.63
C ALA A 73 3.49 -14.12 6.07
N PRO A 74 4.57 -14.95 6.03
CA PRO A 74 4.46 -16.35 5.62
C PRO A 74 3.45 -17.18 6.42
N THR A 75 3.10 -16.73 7.63
CA THR A 75 2.07 -17.33 8.48
C THR A 75 0.63 -16.99 8.07
N GLY A 76 0.43 -16.19 7.01
CA GLY A 76 -0.87 -15.68 6.56
C GLY A 76 -1.41 -14.51 7.38
N GLN A 77 -0.71 -14.11 8.44
CA GLN A 77 -1.09 -12.96 9.27
C GLN A 77 -0.72 -11.64 8.60
N ARG A 78 -1.55 -10.62 8.78
CA ARG A 78 -1.27 -9.26 8.28
C ARG A 78 0.06 -8.75 8.83
N HIS A 79 0.84 -8.08 8.00
CA HIS A 79 2.09 -7.49 8.46
C HIS A 79 1.85 -6.42 9.54
N GLY A 80 2.62 -6.49 10.63
CA GLY A 80 2.63 -5.47 11.66
C GLY A 80 3.23 -4.16 11.15
N ARG A 81 2.62 -3.04 11.53
CA ARG A 81 3.06 -1.69 11.15
C ARG A 81 4.53 -1.43 11.50
N GLU A 82 4.95 -1.83 12.69
CA GLU A 82 6.31 -1.64 13.18
C GLU A 82 7.31 -2.46 12.38
N THR A 83 7.01 -3.74 12.12
CA THR A 83 7.84 -4.61 11.28
C THR A 83 8.07 -4.01 9.90
N VAL A 84 7.00 -3.53 9.25
CA VAL A 84 7.11 -2.93 7.91
C VAL A 84 7.86 -1.61 7.95
N THR A 85 7.64 -0.80 8.98
CA THR A 85 8.36 0.48 9.17
C THR A 85 9.87 0.22 9.31
N HIS A 86 10.26 -0.72 10.17
CA HIS A 86 11.67 -1.09 10.36
C HIS A 86 12.28 -1.67 9.08
N GLN A 87 11.58 -2.60 8.42
CA GLN A 87 12.06 -3.21 7.17
C GLN A 87 12.22 -2.15 6.06
N MET A 88 11.28 -1.22 5.96
CA MET A 88 11.33 -0.10 5.03
C MET A 88 12.54 0.79 5.30
N GLN A 89 12.70 1.26 6.54
CA GLN A 89 13.81 2.13 6.91
C GLN A 89 15.16 1.44 6.68
N ALA A 90 15.29 0.14 7.00
CA ALA A 90 16.49 -0.62 6.74
C ALA A 90 16.81 -0.78 5.24
N THR A 91 15.79 -0.81 4.38
CA THR A 91 15.94 -1.04 2.93
C THR A 91 16.12 0.27 2.15
N THR A 92 15.37 1.32 2.49
CA THR A 92 15.31 2.57 1.74
C THR A 92 16.05 3.72 2.41
N GLY A 93 16.38 3.60 3.69
CA GLY A 93 16.88 4.70 4.53
C GLY A 93 15.79 5.68 5.00
N PHE A 94 14.53 5.48 4.62
CA PHE A 94 13.43 6.41 4.90
C PHE A 94 12.27 5.74 5.61
N THR A 95 11.60 6.51 6.49
CA THR A 95 10.35 6.13 7.12
C THR A 95 9.17 6.22 6.13
N PRO A 96 8.05 5.51 6.40
CA PRO A 96 6.84 5.62 5.57
C PRO A 96 6.32 7.05 5.42
N HIS A 97 6.45 7.86 6.48
CA HIS A 97 6.04 9.26 6.48
C HIS A 97 6.91 10.09 5.53
N GLU A 98 8.23 9.90 5.53
CA GLU A 98 9.16 10.61 4.66
C GLU A 98 8.95 10.27 3.18
N ILE A 99 8.74 8.98 2.86
CA ILE A 99 8.45 8.54 1.49
C ILE A 99 7.16 9.20 0.99
N ARG A 100 6.10 9.18 1.80
CA ARG A 100 4.83 9.84 1.46
C ARG A 100 5.00 11.35 1.31
N ALA A 101 5.76 12.01 2.20
CA ALA A 101 6.01 13.44 2.13
C ALA A 101 6.77 13.83 0.86
N ALA A 102 7.80 13.05 0.48
CA ALA A 102 8.54 13.24 -0.76
C ALA A 102 7.64 13.05 -2.00
N GLY A 103 6.80 12.00 -1.99
CA GLY A 103 5.80 11.76 -3.02
C GLY A 103 4.82 12.91 -3.22
N ARG A 104 4.27 13.45 -2.12
CA ARG A 104 3.38 14.62 -2.16
C ARG A 104 4.06 15.85 -2.76
N LYS A 105 5.32 16.13 -2.40
CA LYS A 105 6.10 17.23 -3.00
C LYS A 105 6.32 17.06 -4.51
N GLN A 106 6.53 15.82 -4.98
CA GLN A 106 6.70 15.54 -6.42
C GLN A 106 5.41 15.74 -7.23
N ARG A 107 4.24 15.43 -6.64
CA ARG A 107 2.93 15.63 -7.31
C ARG A 107 2.43 17.06 -7.27
N HIS A 108 2.82 17.80 -6.24
CA HIS A 108 2.45 19.21 -6.05
C HIS A 108 3.71 20.07 -5.93
N PRO A 109 4.47 20.24 -7.02
CA PRO A 109 5.54 21.22 -7.05
C PRO A 109 4.90 22.60 -6.94
N ALA A 110 5.15 23.29 -5.82
CA ALA A 110 4.77 24.69 -5.65
C ALA A 110 5.58 25.59 -6.62
#